data_AF-A0A5D3K0Z2-F1
#
_entry.id   AF-A0A5D3K0Z2-F1
#
_cell.length_a   1.000
_cell.length_b   1.000
_cell.length_c   1.000
_cell.angle_alpha   90.00
_cell.angle_beta   90.00
_cell.angle_gamma   90.00
#
_symmetry.space_group_name_H-M   'P 1'
#
loop_
_entity.id
_entity.type
_entity.pdbx_description
1 polymer ?
#
loop_
_entity_poly.entity_id
_entity_poly.type
_entity_poly.pdbx_seq_one_letter_code
_entity_poly.pdbx_strand_id
1 'polypeptide(L)'
;MSNAFDYFRAYAVRAPCKARSVPHGRLKHLQLLAGRIYNLLKKEAAYSPNTQHLEDFRAAQKLERSIDNRADDGPTVQNRFDPASGQGVGREAR
;
A
#
# COMPACT_ATOMS: atom_id res chain seq x y z
N MET A 1 7.81 8.31 -27.29
CA MET A 1 8.48 7.45 -26.30
C MET A 1 8.42 8.15 -24.96
N SER A 2 7.81 7.54 -23.94
CA SER A 2 7.74 8.14 -22.59
C SER A 2 9.09 7.99 -21.88
N ASN A 3 9.60 9.09 -21.31
CA ASN A 3 10.92 9.13 -20.69
C ASN A 3 10.84 8.58 -19.25
N ALA A 4 11.94 8.12 -18.64
CA ALA A 4 11.93 7.62 -17.25
C ALA A 4 11.38 8.65 -16.24
N PHE A 5 11.48 9.95 -16.55
CA PHE A 5 10.83 11.04 -15.83
C PHE A 5 9.31 10.88 -15.74
N ASP A 6 8.65 10.46 -16.83
CA ASP A 6 7.19 10.27 -16.87
C ASP A 6 6.76 9.12 -15.95
N TYR A 7 7.57 8.06 -15.89
CA TYR A 7 7.36 6.94 -14.97
C TYR A 7 7.54 7.36 -13.51
N PHE A 8 8.59 8.13 -13.18
CA PHE A 8 8.80 8.64 -11.81
C PHE A 8 7.68 9.57 -11.38
N ARG A 9 7.22 10.44 -12.29
CA ARG A 9 6.10 11.35 -12.04
C ARG A 9 4.81 10.59 -11.75
N ALA A 10 4.50 9.54 -12.50
CA ALA A 10 3.31 8.73 -12.27
C ALA A 10 3.33 8.06 -10.88
N TYR A 11 4.47 7.51 -10.48
CA TYR A 11 4.62 6.83 -9.19
C TYR A 11 4.69 7.78 -7.99
N ALA A 12 5.28 8.98 -8.16
CA ALA A 12 5.28 10.03 -7.15
C ALA A 12 3.87 10.53 -6.81
N VAL A 13 2.91 10.43 -7.74
CA VAL A 13 1.49 10.73 -7.50
C VAL A 13 0.76 9.52 -6.92
N ARG A 14 1.00 8.32 -7.46
CA ARG A 14 0.32 7.09 -7.04
C ARG A 14 0.58 6.73 -5.58
N ALA A 15 1.83 6.84 -5.13
CA ALA A 15 2.19 6.42 -3.78
C ALA A 15 1.47 7.22 -2.66
N PRO A 16 1.45 8.56 -2.66
CA PRO A 16 0.68 9.31 -1.67
C PRO A 16 -0.84 9.13 -1.83
N CYS A 17 -1.35 8.91 -3.04
CA CYS A 17 -2.75 8.53 -3.24
C CYS A 17 -3.08 7.20 -2.55
N LYS A 18 -2.23 6.17 -2.70
CA LYS A 18 -2.36 4.91 -1.95
C LYS A 18 -2.26 5.14 -0.44
N ALA A 19 -1.33 5.97 0.03
CA ALA A 19 -1.14 6.24 1.46
C ALA A 19 -2.37 6.88 2.14
N ARG A 20 -3.21 7.59 1.38
CA ARG A 20 -4.48 8.15 1.87
C ARG A 20 -5.53 7.08 2.15
N SER A 21 -5.47 5.96 1.43
CA SER A 21 -6.36 4.81 1.60
C SER A 21 -5.89 3.81 2.67
N VAL A 22 -4.69 4.01 3.23
CA VAL A 22 -4.12 3.14 4.27
C VAL A 22 -4.39 3.73 5.67
N PRO A 23 -4.82 2.92 6.66
CA PRO A 23 -4.98 3.38 8.04
C PRO A 23 -3.65 3.89 8.63
N HIS A 24 -3.74 4.78 9.62
CA HIS A 24 -2.56 5.36 10.25
C HIS A 24 -1.71 4.28 10.91
N GLY A 25 -0.42 4.23 10.56
CA GLY A 25 0.51 3.21 11.05
C GLY A 25 1.79 3.12 10.22
N ARG A 26 2.57 2.08 10.49
CA ARG A 26 3.87 1.83 9.83
C ARG A 26 3.74 1.71 8.31
N LEU A 27 2.68 1.07 7.82
CA LEU A 27 2.43 0.86 6.40
C LEU A 27 2.21 2.19 5.65
N LYS A 28 1.40 3.09 6.25
CA LYS A 28 1.20 4.45 5.73
C LYS A 28 2.49 5.25 5.69
N HIS A 29 3.33 5.15 6.72
CA HIS A 29 4.62 5.82 6.75
C HIS A 29 5.55 5.34 5.63
N LEU A 30 5.62 4.03 5.40
CA LEU A 30 6.41 3.45 4.31
C LEU A 30 5.90 3.88 2.93
N GLN A 31 4.58 3.96 2.73
CA GLN A 31 3.99 4.44 1.49
C GLN A 31 4.31 5.93 1.23
N LEU A 32 4.32 6.76 2.28
CA LEU A 32 4.74 8.17 2.19
C LEU A 32 6.24 8.29 1.88
N LEU A 33 7.09 7.44 2.48
CA LEU A 33 8.51 7.38 2.17
C LEU A 33 8.75 6.99 0.71
N ALA A 34 8.05 5.98 0.19
CA ALA A 34 8.12 5.60 -1.22
C ALA A 34 7.73 6.77 -2.13
N GLY A 35 6.66 7.51 -1.82
CA GLY A 35 6.28 8.71 -2.55
C GLY A 35 7.34 9.80 -2.55
N ARG A 36 8.05 9.99 -1.42
CA ARG A 36 9.17 10.94 -1.33
C ARG A 36 10.37 10.51 -2.18
N ILE A 37 10.71 9.21 -2.19
CA ILE A 37 11.77 8.66 -3.03
C ILE A 37 11.47 8.88 -4.51
N TYR A 38 10.25 8.57 -4.97
CA TYR A 38 9.86 8.83 -6.36
C TYR A 38 9.90 10.32 -6.72
N ASN A 39 9.60 11.22 -5.78
CA ASN A 39 9.68 12.66 -6.01
C ASN A 39 11.13 13.17 -6.11
N LEU A 40 12.08 12.53 -5.40
CA LEU A 40 13.51 12.81 -5.54
C LEU A 40 14.04 12.31 -6.88
N LEU A 41 13.73 11.06 -7.26
CA LEU A 41 14.12 10.49 -8.55
C LEU A 41 13.57 11.32 -9.72
N LYS A 42 12.33 11.81 -9.61
CA LYS A 42 11.75 12.74 -10.59
C LYS A 42 12.58 14.03 -10.71
N LYS A 43 13.03 14.61 -9.59
CA LYS A 43 13.83 15.84 -9.61
C LYS A 43 15.19 15.59 -10.23
N GLU A 44 15.88 14.52 -9.86
CA GLU A 44 17.21 14.19 -10.40
C GLU A 44 17.16 13.86 -11.90
N ALA A 45 16.14 13.11 -12.33
CA ALA A 45 15.89 12.82 -13.74
C ALA A 45 15.52 14.03 -14.60
N ALA A 46 15.15 15.17 -13.97
CA ALA A 46 14.91 16.41 -14.67
C ALA A 46 16.21 17.19 -14.99
N TYR A 47 17.31 16.88 -14.28
CA TYR A 47 18.59 17.61 -14.39
C TYR A 47 19.75 16.76 -14.92
N SER A 48 19.67 15.42 -14.87
CA SER A 48 20.76 14.50 -15.26
C SER A 48 20.27 13.41 -16.24
N PRO A 49 21.12 12.89 -17.16
CA PRO A 49 20.74 11.80 -18.06
C PRO A 49 20.17 10.58 -17.32
N ASN A 50 19.02 10.17 -17.83
CA ASN A 50 17.93 9.47 -17.15
C ASN A 50 18.15 7.98 -16.84
N THR A 51 19.38 7.47 -17.01
CA THR A 51 19.67 6.02 -16.94
C THR A 51 20.28 5.58 -15.61
N GLN A 52 20.92 6.50 -14.86
CA GLN A 52 21.59 6.17 -13.59
C GLN A 52 20.62 5.83 -12.44
N HIS A 53 19.37 6.30 -12.51
CA HIS A 53 18.39 6.21 -11.42
C HIS A 53 17.38 5.04 -11.57
N LEU A 54 17.56 4.21 -12.60
CA LEU A 54 16.66 3.08 -12.87
C LEU A 54 16.75 1.99 -11.79
N GLU A 55 17.93 1.76 -11.22
CA GLU A 55 18.12 0.79 -10.15
C GLU A 55 17.47 1.25 -8.84
N ASP A 56 17.59 2.53 -8.51
CA ASP A 56 16.91 3.13 -7.35
C ASP A 56 15.38 3.06 -7.50
N PHE A 57 14.88 3.25 -8.72
CA PHE A 57 13.47 3.04 -9.04
C PHE A 57 13.04 1.58 -8.85
N ARG A 58 13.82 0.61 -9.32
CA ARG A 58 13.54 -0.81 -9.09
C ARG A 58 13.53 -1.15 -7.60
N ALA A 59 14.46 -0.59 -6.83
CA ALA A 59 14.51 -0.77 -5.38
C ALA A 59 13.26 -0.18 -4.69
N ALA A 60 12.84 1.03 -5.06
CA ALA A 60 11.62 1.66 -4.55
C ALA A 60 10.37 0.87 -4.94
N GLN A 61 10.30 0.36 -6.18
CA GLN A 61 9.19 -0.48 -6.64
C GLN A 61 9.13 -1.83 -5.91
N LYS A 62 10.29 -2.43 -5.62
CA LYS A 62 10.36 -3.68 -4.81
C LYS A 62 9.86 -3.44 -3.39
N LEU A 63 10.20 -2.29 -2.79
CA LEU A 63 9.67 -1.87 -1.50
C LEU A 63 8.14 -1.70 -1.55
N GLU A 64 7.62 -1.00 -2.56
CA GLU A 64 6.17 -0.82 -2.73
C GLU A 64 5.44 -2.17 -2.88
N ARG A 65 5.97 -3.10 -3.67
CA ARG A 65 5.38 -4.45 -3.81
C ARG A 65 5.39 -5.23 -2.49
N SER A 66 6.42 -5.08 -1.66
CA SER A 66 6.44 -5.69 -0.33
C SER A 66 5.40 -5.09 0.61
N ILE A 67 5.07 -3.81 0.45
CA ILE A 67 4.02 -3.13 1.21
C ILE A 67 2.64 -3.62 0.74
N ASP A 68 2.43 -3.69 -0.59
CA ASP A 68 1.18 -4.19 -1.18
C ASP A 68 0.92 -5.67 -0.79
N ASN A 69 1.93 -6.56 -0.87
CA ASN A 69 1.78 -7.97 -0.48
C ASN A 69 1.41 -8.13 1.01
N ARG A 70 1.96 -7.28 1.89
CA ARG A 70 1.61 -7.28 3.32
C ARG A 70 0.24 -6.67 3.62
N ALA A 71 -0.28 -5.85 2.72
CA ALA A 71 -1.63 -5.30 2.82
C ALA A 71 -2.68 -6.32 2.37
N ASP A 72 -2.33 -7.19 1.43
CA ASP A 72 -3.15 -8.33 0.96
C ASP A 72 -3.16 -9.47 1.99
N ASP A 73 -2.06 -9.66 2.74
CA ASP A 73 -2.00 -10.44 3.99
C ASP A 73 -2.70 -9.71 5.16
N GLY A 74 -3.89 -9.17 4.93
CA GLY A 74 -4.77 -8.73 6.01
C GLY A 74 -4.95 -9.88 7.01
N PRO A 75 -5.12 -9.60 8.33
CA PRO A 75 -5.44 -10.65 9.27
C PRO A 75 -6.71 -11.33 8.75
N THR A 76 -6.64 -12.62 8.47
CA THR A 76 -7.83 -13.48 8.40
C THR A 76 -8.52 -13.32 9.75
N VAL A 77 -9.41 -12.33 9.84
CA VAL A 77 -10.36 -12.21 10.93
C VAL A 77 -11.21 -13.45 10.78
N GLN A 78 -10.84 -14.49 11.51
CA GLN A 78 -11.73 -15.54 11.91
C GLN A 78 -12.91 -14.84 12.60
N ASN A 79 -13.93 -14.52 11.81
CA ASN A 79 -15.28 -14.36 12.33
C ASN A 79 -15.73 -15.73 12.85
N ARG A 80 -15.15 -16.16 13.96
CA ARG A 80 -15.85 -16.94 14.96
C ARG A 80 -16.84 -15.97 15.61
N PHE A 81 -17.90 -15.66 14.86
CA PHE A 81 -19.13 -15.23 15.49
C PHE A 81 -19.72 -16.48 16.13
N ASP A 82 -19.37 -16.69 17.39
CA ASP A 82 -20.25 -17.37 18.34
C ASP A 82 -21.40 -16.38 18.63
N PRO A 83 -22.67 -16.65 18.24
CA PRO A 83 -23.79 -16.02 18.90
C PRO A 83 -24.11 -16.85 20.14
N ALA A 84 -23.56 -16.43 21.28
CA ALA A 84 -24.10 -16.83 22.55
C ALA A 84 -25.55 -16.31 22.67
N SER A 85 -26.45 -17.24 22.98
CA SER A 85 -27.65 -17.03 23.79
C SER A 85 -28.77 -16.16 23.21
N GLY A 86 -29.76 -16.83 22.59
CA GLY A 86 -31.13 -16.36 22.49
C GLY A 86 -32.08 -17.34 23.20
N GLN A 87 -32.60 -16.94 24.35
CA GLN A 87 -33.61 -17.65 25.12
C GLN A 87 -34.90 -17.84 24.32
N GLY A 88 -35.52 -19.02 24.44
CA GLY A 88 -36.81 -19.36 23.82
C GLY A 88 -37.58 -20.39 24.64
N VAL A 89 -38.16 -19.91 25.75
CA VAL A 89 -39.49 -20.25 26.31
C VAL A 89 -40.07 -21.65 26.05
N GLY A 90 -40.34 -22.37 27.15
CA GLY A 90 -40.99 -23.68 27.15
C GLY A 90 -42.47 -23.67 26.73
N ARG A 91 -42.93 -24.86 26.30
CA ARG A 91 -44.30 -25.40 26.26
C ARG A 91 -44.17 -26.88 25.83
N GLU A 92 -44.35 -27.83 26.75
CA GLU A 92 -45.59 -28.57 27.05
C GLU A 92 -45.98 -29.69 26.06
N ALA A 93 -46.26 -30.86 26.64
CA ALA A 93 -47.02 -32.03 26.15
C ALA A 93 -46.40 -32.83 24.98
N ARG A 94 -46.37 -34.16 24.97
CA ARG A 94 -47.27 -35.16 25.58
C ARG A 94 -46.57 -36.51 25.59
#